data_AF-A0A841JSB3-F1
#
_entry.id   AF-A0A841JSB3-F1
#
_cell.length_a   1.000
_cell.length_b   1.000
_cell.length_c   1.000
_cell.angle_alpha   90.00
_cell.angle_beta   90.00
_cell.angle_gamma   90.00
#
_symmetry.space_group_name_H-M   'P 1'
#
loop_
_entity.id
_entity.type
_entity.pdbx_description
1 polymer ?
#
loop_
_entity_poly.entity_id
_entity_poly.type
_entity_poly.pdbx_seq_one_letter_code
_entity_poly.pdbx_strand_id
1 'polypeptide(L)'
;MTTLPPPARLEPRWPAMLALLAVGGLRLALPESLSVGPAWMLITVVVVLMVPTAWARQKGLNTLNRVLGYLVTSIVTADMVWSLWLLVAALPSHKESPKDLLRSAAALWIANILVFASWYWRLDAGGPHARELRGVHTDGAFLFPQMTLDQQAKRAMGEETWSPGFVDYLFLAFNTSTAFSPTDSPVLSRWAKMMMMVQALISFATVALLAARAVNIL
;
A
#
# COMPACT_ATOMS: atom_id res chain seq x y z
N MET A 1 29.73 25.94 19.63
CA MET A 1 29.19 25.93 18.26
C MET A 1 27.83 25.26 18.31
N THR A 2 26.75 26.04 18.24
CA THR A 2 25.38 25.53 18.19
C THR A 2 25.11 25.01 16.78
N THR A 3 25.24 23.71 16.58
CA THR A 3 24.85 23.06 15.32
C THR A 3 23.35 23.24 15.16
N LEU A 4 22.93 23.95 14.11
CA LEU A 4 21.54 24.05 13.72
C LEU A 4 20.98 22.62 13.58
N PRO A 5 19.79 22.32 14.14
CA PRO A 5 19.17 21.02 13.91
C PRO A 5 19.07 20.79 12.40
N PRO A 6 19.40 19.58 11.90
CA PRO A 6 19.29 19.28 10.48
C PRO A 6 17.86 19.61 10.01
N PRO A 7 17.68 20.15 8.79
CA PRO A 7 16.37 20.51 8.29
C PRO A 7 15.45 19.30 8.39
N ALA A 8 14.26 19.48 8.97
CA ALA A 8 13.26 18.43 9.06
C ALA A 8 13.04 17.85 7.66
N ARG A 9 13.43 16.59 7.45
CA ARG A 9 13.21 15.91 6.17
C ARG A 9 11.71 15.74 6.01
N LEU A 10 11.09 16.60 5.19
CA LEU A 10 9.69 16.47 4.82
C LEU A 10 9.51 15.17 4.05
N GLU A 11 8.65 14.30 4.55
CA GLU A 11 8.41 13.00 3.95
C GLU A 11 7.65 13.21 2.62
N PRO A 12 8.19 12.77 1.46
CA PRO A 12 7.50 12.93 0.20
C PRO A 12 6.24 12.07 0.17
N ARG A 13 5.07 12.69 0.03
CA ARG A 13 3.77 11.99 -0.04
C ARG A 13 3.37 11.56 -1.45
N TRP A 14 4.09 12.04 -2.48
CA TRP A 14 3.82 11.72 -3.87
C TRP A 14 3.91 10.21 -4.21
N PRO A 15 4.80 9.38 -3.60
CA PRO A 15 4.85 7.96 -3.92
C PRO A 15 3.56 7.24 -3.55
N ALA A 16 2.98 7.56 -2.39
CA ALA A 16 1.67 7.04 -1.97
C ALA A 16 0.55 7.51 -2.91
N MET A 17 0.63 8.74 -3.43
CA MET A 17 -0.33 9.23 -4.41
C MET A 17 -0.22 8.49 -5.74
N LEU A 18 1.00 8.29 -6.25
CA LEU A 18 1.22 7.50 -7.45
C LEU A 18 0.79 6.06 -7.28
N ALA A 19 0.99 5.45 -6.10
CA ALA A 19 0.50 4.11 -5.82
C ALA A 19 -1.02 4.02 -5.95
N LEU A 20 -1.78 4.93 -5.35
CA LEU A 20 -3.24 4.95 -5.47
C LEU A 20 -3.72 5.26 -6.90
N LEU A 21 -3.02 6.14 -7.63
CA LEU A 21 -3.29 6.37 -9.05
C LEU A 21 -2.99 5.14 -9.90
N ALA A 22 -1.92 4.41 -9.60
CA ALA A 22 -1.58 3.17 -10.26
C ALA A 22 -2.65 2.09 -10.02
N VAL A 23 -3.22 2.01 -8.82
CA VAL A 23 -4.39 1.14 -8.58
C VAL A 23 -5.59 1.58 -9.45
N GLY A 24 -5.87 2.88 -9.53
CA GLY A 24 -6.86 3.44 -10.45
C GLY A 24 -6.58 3.11 -11.92
N GLY A 25 -5.32 3.10 -12.34
CA GLY A 25 -4.91 2.71 -13.69
C GLY A 25 -5.05 1.20 -13.94
N LEU A 26 -4.70 0.37 -12.97
CA LEU A 26 -4.90 -1.08 -13.02
C LEU A 26 -6.39 -1.43 -13.11
N ARG A 27 -7.26 -0.63 -12.51
CA ARG A 27 -8.72 -0.72 -12.66
C ARG A 27 -9.17 -0.71 -14.12
N LEU A 28 -8.54 0.11 -14.95
CA LEU A 28 -8.85 0.23 -16.39
C LEU A 28 -8.53 -1.05 -17.17
N ALA A 29 -7.70 -1.92 -16.61
CA ALA A 29 -7.34 -3.19 -17.22
C ALA A 29 -8.31 -4.33 -16.84
N LEU A 30 -9.19 -4.12 -15.86
CA LEU A 30 -10.20 -5.10 -15.46
C LEU A 30 -11.40 -5.08 -16.41
N PRO A 31 -11.97 -6.26 -16.73
CA PRO A 31 -13.28 -6.36 -17.36
C PRO A 31 -14.37 -5.63 -16.59
N GLU A 32 -15.39 -5.13 -17.28
CA GLU A 32 -16.54 -4.48 -16.65
C GLU A 32 -17.32 -5.43 -15.73
N SER A 33 -17.30 -6.73 -16.01
CA SER A 33 -17.89 -7.79 -15.17
C SER A 33 -17.25 -7.88 -13.78
N LEU A 34 -16.00 -7.46 -13.65
CA LEU A 34 -15.23 -7.43 -12.40
C LEU A 34 -15.21 -6.03 -11.77
N SER A 35 -16.08 -5.14 -12.23
CA SER A 35 -16.06 -3.74 -11.87
C SER A 35 -17.42 -3.20 -11.44
N VAL A 36 -17.44 -2.39 -10.38
CA VAL A 36 -18.60 -1.56 -10.07
C VAL A 36 -18.53 -0.31 -10.93
N GLY A 37 -19.47 -0.20 -11.87
CA GLY A 37 -19.59 0.95 -12.76
C GLY A 37 -18.49 1.01 -13.82
N PRO A 38 -18.35 2.17 -14.49
CA PRO A 38 -17.40 2.34 -15.59
C PRO A 38 -15.95 2.20 -15.10
N ALA A 39 -15.08 1.63 -15.94
CA ALA A 39 -13.68 1.39 -15.59
C ALA A 39 -12.93 2.66 -15.10
N TRP A 40 -13.28 3.83 -15.64
CA TRP A 40 -12.70 5.13 -15.28
C TRP A 40 -13.20 5.72 -13.96
N MET A 41 -14.21 5.11 -13.33
CA MET A 41 -14.82 5.63 -12.10
C MET A 41 -13.80 5.72 -10.97
N LEU A 42 -13.03 4.66 -10.72
CA LEU A 42 -12.07 4.65 -9.60
C LEU A 42 -10.99 5.71 -9.77
N ILE A 43 -10.34 5.78 -10.94
CA ILE A 43 -9.28 6.77 -11.18
C ILE A 43 -9.82 8.20 -11.05
N THR A 44 -11.06 8.45 -11.49
CA THR A 44 -11.71 9.75 -11.32
C THR A 44 -11.92 10.09 -9.86
N VAL A 45 -12.46 9.16 -9.06
CA VAL A 45 -12.64 9.35 -7.61
C VAL A 45 -11.30 9.60 -6.91
N VAL A 46 -10.26 8.84 -7.26
CA VAL A 46 -8.91 9.01 -6.71
C VAL A 46 -8.37 10.40 -7.02
N VAL A 47 -8.43 10.86 -8.27
CA VAL A 47 -7.96 12.19 -8.68
C VAL A 47 -8.76 13.29 -7.96
N VAL A 48 -10.08 13.18 -7.94
CA VAL A 48 -10.97 14.15 -7.28
C VAL A 48 -10.70 14.27 -5.79
N LEU A 49 -10.41 13.16 -5.09
CA LEU A 49 -10.06 13.17 -3.67
C LEU A 49 -8.60 13.60 -3.42
N MET A 50 -7.70 13.40 -4.37
CA MET A 50 -6.30 13.84 -4.26
C MET A 50 -6.15 15.35 -4.28
N VAL A 51 -6.93 16.07 -5.09
CA VAL A 51 -6.91 17.54 -5.16
C VAL A 51 -7.12 18.20 -3.78
N PRO A 52 -8.22 17.94 -3.04
CA PRO A 52 -8.42 18.51 -1.71
C PRO A 52 -7.42 17.95 -0.68
N THR A 53 -6.91 16.73 -0.86
CA THR A 53 -5.86 16.17 0.00
C THR A 53 -4.56 16.98 -0.12
N ALA A 54 -4.12 17.27 -1.35
CA ALA A 54 -2.95 18.07 -1.62
C ALA A 54 -3.12 19.51 -1.13
N TRP A 55 -4.30 20.10 -1.38
CA TRP A 55 -4.65 21.44 -0.89
C TRP A 55 -4.64 21.52 0.64
N ALA A 56 -5.27 20.55 1.33
CA ALA A 56 -5.28 20.47 2.78
C ALA A 56 -3.87 20.36 3.37
N ARG A 57 -2.95 19.64 2.70
CA ARG A 57 -1.54 19.57 3.10
C ARG A 57 -0.86 20.94 2.99
N GLN A 58 -1.03 21.62 1.86
CA GLN A 58 -0.42 22.95 1.65
C GLN A 58 -0.93 23.98 2.67
N LYS A 59 -2.18 23.86 3.12
CA LYS A 59 -2.78 24.72 4.14
C LYS A 59 -2.51 24.29 5.59
N GLY A 60 -1.76 23.21 5.81
CA GLY A 60 -1.49 22.69 7.16
C GLY A 60 -2.71 22.08 7.87
N LEU A 61 -3.78 21.76 7.14
CA LEU A 61 -5.01 21.18 7.67
C LEU A 61 -4.84 19.67 7.91
N ASN A 62 -4.06 19.31 8.93
CA ASN A 62 -3.62 17.93 9.18
C ASN A 62 -4.77 16.94 9.39
N THR A 63 -5.82 17.33 10.13
CA THR A 63 -7.00 16.49 10.36
C THR A 63 -7.74 16.20 9.06
N LEU A 64 -7.98 17.22 8.22
CA LEU A 64 -8.66 17.06 6.93
C LEU A 64 -7.81 16.19 5.99
N ASN A 65 -6.51 16.45 5.90
CA ASN A 65 -5.60 15.64 5.09
C ASN A 65 -5.59 14.17 5.53
N ARG A 66 -5.63 13.91 6.85
CA ARG A 66 -5.71 12.56 7.41
C ARG A 66 -7.02 11.87 7.05
N VAL A 67 -8.16 12.55 7.22
CA VAL A 67 -9.49 12.02 6.89
C VAL A 67 -9.61 11.70 5.40
N LEU A 68 -9.23 12.64 4.53
CA LEU A 68 -9.27 12.41 3.08
C LEU A 68 -8.33 11.28 2.65
N GLY A 69 -7.16 11.20 3.27
CA GLY A 69 -6.20 10.13 3.06
C GLY A 69 -6.75 8.75 3.43
N TYR A 70 -7.45 8.63 4.57
CA TYR A 70 -8.14 7.39 4.93
C TYR A 70 -9.30 7.09 3.99
N LEU A 71 -10.11 8.10 3.65
CA LEU A 71 -11.24 7.93 2.75
C LEU A 71 -10.82 7.37 1.39
N VAL A 72 -9.81 7.97 0.74
CA VAL A 72 -9.34 7.48 -0.56
C VAL A 72 -8.74 6.08 -0.48
N THR A 73 -7.93 5.79 0.56
CA THR A 73 -7.35 4.45 0.72
C THR A 73 -8.44 3.41 1.00
N SER A 74 -9.46 3.74 1.80
CA SER A 74 -10.62 2.87 2.05
C SER A 74 -11.45 2.59 0.81
N ILE A 75 -11.76 3.60 0.00
CA ILE A 75 -12.51 3.42 -1.26
C ILE A 75 -11.76 2.49 -2.20
N VAL A 76 -10.46 2.74 -2.41
CA VAL A 76 -9.62 1.91 -3.29
C VAL A 76 -9.52 0.48 -2.77
N THR A 77 -9.44 0.29 -1.45
CA THR A 77 -9.42 -1.04 -0.84
C THR A 77 -10.73 -1.79 -1.05
N ALA A 78 -11.86 -1.12 -0.81
CA ALA A 78 -13.19 -1.72 -0.98
C ALA A 78 -13.42 -2.15 -2.43
N ASP A 79 -13.05 -1.28 -3.39
CA ASP A 79 -13.14 -1.58 -4.81
C ASP A 79 -12.26 -2.78 -5.22
N MET A 80 -11.02 -2.84 -4.73
CA MET A 80 -10.12 -3.98 -4.97
C MET A 80 -10.66 -5.28 -4.38
N VAL A 81 -11.12 -5.27 -3.12
CA VAL A 81 -11.69 -6.45 -2.47
C VAL A 81 -12.95 -6.93 -3.18
N TRP A 82 -13.80 -5.99 -3.62
CA TRP A 82 -14.99 -6.32 -4.39
C TRP A 82 -14.63 -6.95 -5.75
N SER A 83 -13.66 -6.37 -6.45
CA SER A 83 -13.17 -6.90 -7.74
C SER A 83 -12.60 -8.31 -7.60
N LEU A 84 -11.87 -8.58 -6.52
CA LEU A 84 -11.39 -9.92 -6.19
C LEU A 84 -12.53 -10.88 -5.88
N TRP A 85 -13.53 -10.45 -5.12
CA TRP A 85 -14.70 -11.26 -4.82
C TRP A 85 -15.46 -11.64 -6.10
N LEU A 86 -15.68 -10.68 -7.00
CA LEU A 86 -16.28 -10.93 -8.32
C LEU A 86 -15.44 -11.91 -9.14
N LEU A 87 -14.11 -11.76 -9.13
CA LEU A 87 -13.22 -12.68 -9.85
C LEU A 87 -13.36 -14.11 -9.31
N VAL A 88 -13.34 -14.29 -8.00
CA VAL A 88 -13.52 -15.59 -7.34
C VAL A 88 -14.91 -16.18 -7.64
N ALA A 89 -15.96 -15.36 -7.57
CA ALA A 89 -17.34 -15.77 -7.84
C ALA A 89 -17.57 -16.13 -9.32
N ALA A 90 -16.81 -15.54 -10.25
CA ALA A 90 -16.91 -15.81 -11.67
C ALA A 90 -16.26 -17.14 -12.09
N LEU A 91 -15.36 -17.71 -11.28
CA LEU A 91 -14.61 -18.94 -11.64
C LEU A 91 -15.48 -20.13 -12.02
N PRO A 92 -16.54 -20.50 -11.25
CA PRO A 92 -17.35 -21.66 -11.59
C PRO A 92 -18.14 -21.48 -12.89
N SER A 93 -18.36 -20.23 -13.30
CA SER A 93 -19.17 -19.91 -14.48
C SER A 93 -18.41 -20.02 -15.80
N HIS A 94 -17.08 -20.13 -15.77
CA HIS A 94 -16.20 -20.16 -16.95
C HIS A 94 -16.47 -19.07 -18.01
N LYS A 95 -17.09 -17.95 -17.61
CA LYS A 95 -17.53 -16.88 -18.52
C LYS A 95 -16.38 -16.04 -19.07
N GLU A 96 -15.30 -15.91 -18.32
CA GLU A 96 -14.15 -15.07 -18.69
C GLU A 96 -13.11 -15.86 -19.48
N SER A 97 -12.51 -15.20 -20.48
CA SER A 97 -11.44 -15.81 -21.26
C SER A 97 -10.23 -16.10 -20.36
N PRO A 98 -9.43 -17.15 -20.65
CA PRO A 98 -8.22 -17.45 -19.87
C PRO A 98 -7.25 -16.27 -19.77
N LYS A 99 -7.16 -15.46 -20.83
CA LYS A 99 -6.28 -14.29 -20.89
C LYS A 99 -6.78 -13.17 -19.98
N ASP A 100 -8.09 -12.93 -19.95
CA ASP A 100 -8.69 -11.88 -19.12
C ASP A 100 -8.62 -12.22 -17.63
N LEU A 101 -8.78 -13.50 -17.27
CA LEU A 101 -8.56 -13.99 -15.91
C LEU A 101 -7.11 -13.77 -15.45
N LEU A 102 -6.12 -14.15 -16.27
CA LEU A 102 -4.69 -13.96 -15.96
C LEU A 102 -4.37 -12.47 -15.79
N ARG A 103 -4.84 -11.63 -16.71
CA ARG A 103 -4.66 -10.16 -16.65
C ARG A 103 -5.31 -9.58 -15.39
N SER A 104 -6.53 -9.99 -15.07
CA SER A 104 -7.27 -9.49 -13.90
C SER A 104 -6.62 -9.91 -12.59
N ALA A 105 -6.21 -11.17 -12.47
CA ALA A 105 -5.50 -11.65 -11.29
C ALA A 105 -4.14 -10.96 -11.13
N ALA A 106 -3.35 -10.77 -12.20
CA ALA A 106 -2.11 -10.01 -12.12
C ALA A 106 -2.36 -8.55 -11.70
N ALA A 107 -3.37 -7.90 -12.26
CA ALA A 107 -3.73 -6.52 -11.90
C ALA A 107 -4.17 -6.41 -10.42
N LEU A 108 -4.98 -7.35 -9.94
CA LEU A 108 -5.42 -7.39 -8.54
C LEU A 108 -4.28 -7.72 -7.57
N TRP A 109 -3.34 -8.57 -7.97
CA TRP A 109 -2.15 -8.86 -7.16
C TRP A 109 -1.27 -7.61 -6.99
N ILE A 110 -1.02 -6.86 -8.07
CA ILE A 110 -0.28 -5.59 -8.00
C ILE A 110 -1.08 -4.56 -7.18
N ALA A 111 -2.39 -4.47 -7.38
CA ALA A 111 -3.25 -3.57 -6.61
C ALA A 111 -3.17 -3.88 -5.11
N ASN A 112 -3.16 -5.16 -4.73
CA ASN A 112 -3.04 -5.60 -3.34
C ASN A 112 -1.75 -5.09 -2.69
N ILE A 113 -0.62 -5.21 -3.38
CA ILE A 113 0.67 -4.69 -2.91
C ILE A 113 0.58 -3.17 -2.67
N LEU A 114 0.07 -2.41 -3.63
CA LEU A 114 -0.01 -0.94 -3.56
C LEU A 114 -0.97 -0.45 -2.47
N VAL A 115 -2.12 -1.11 -2.33
CA VAL A 115 -3.13 -0.80 -1.31
C VAL A 115 -2.58 -1.05 0.08
N PHE A 116 -1.97 -2.22 0.34
CA PHE A 116 -1.43 -2.53 1.65
C PHE A 116 -0.19 -1.71 1.98
N ALA A 117 0.68 -1.41 1.00
CA ALA A 117 1.76 -0.45 1.18
C ALA A 117 1.23 0.92 1.64
N SER A 118 0.13 1.39 1.04
CA SER A 118 -0.54 2.64 1.41
C SER A 118 -1.12 2.59 2.82
N TRP A 119 -1.69 1.46 3.24
CA TRP A 119 -2.19 1.28 4.60
C TRP A 119 -1.07 1.23 5.64
N TYR A 120 -0.03 0.43 5.41
CA TYR A 120 1.11 0.33 6.32
C TYR A 120 1.77 1.69 6.51
N TRP A 121 2.06 2.39 5.41
CA TRP A 121 2.61 3.74 5.45
C TRP A 121 1.71 4.75 6.17
N ARG A 122 0.39 4.61 6.09
CA ARG A 122 -0.55 5.57 6.68
C ARG A 122 -0.84 5.31 8.16
N LEU A 123 -0.84 4.05 8.58
CA LEU A 123 -1.19 3.63 9.94
C LEU A 123 0.03 3.54 10.86
N ASP A 124 1.17 3.15 10.32
CA ASP A 124 2.37 2.94 11.11
C ASP A 124 2.88 4.24 11.73
N ALA A 125 3.31 4.16 12.99
CA ALA A 125 3.78 5.30 13.77
C ALA A 125 2.83 6.53 13.73
N GLY A 126 1.51 6.30 13.73
CA GLY A 126 0.51 7.37 13.71
C GLY A 126 0.39 8.11 12.36
N GLY A 127 1.06 7.62 11.33
CA GLY A 127 1.06 8.14 9.97
C GLY A 127 2.15 9.18 9.68
N PRO A 128 2.24 9.62 8.41
CA PRO A 128 3.35 10.43 7.91
C PRO A 128 3.53 11.75 8.67
N HIS A 129 2.43 12.41 9.04
CA HIS A 129 2.52 13.66 9.79
C HIS A 129 3.10 13.46 11.20
N ALA A 130 2.74 12.37 11.88
CA ALA A 130 3.28 12.08 13.21
C ALA A 130 4.75 11.63 13.14
N ARG A 131 5.16 10.96 12.05
CA ARG A 131 6.58 10.66 11.77
C ARG A 131 7.39 11.91 11.48
N GLU A 132 6.88 12.81 10.64
CA GLU A 132 7.48 14.12 10.35
C GLU A 132 7.70 14.94 11.64
N LEU A 133 6.71 14.97 12.55
CA LEU A 133 6.82 15.68 13.83
C LEU A 133 7.83 15.07 14.79
N ARG A 134 7.99 13.74 14.78
CA ARG A 134 8.97 13.05 15.64
C ARG A 134 10.40 13.18 15.13
N GLY A 135 10.61 13.26 13.82
CA GLY A 135 11.93 13.42 13.20
C GLY A 135 12.87 12.21 13.31
N VAL A 136 12.50 11.18 14.06
CA VAL A 136 13.18 9.89 14.13
C VAL A 136 12.16 8.79 14.39
N HIS A 137 12.32 7.65 13.72
CA HIS A 137 11.43 6.50 13.88
C HIS A 137 12.00 5.50 14.88
N THR A 138 11.55 5.57 16.13
CA THR A 138 11.97 4.70 17.24
C THR A 138 10.91 3.71 17.70
N ASP A 139 9.65 3.93 17.31
CA ASP A 139 8.51 3.12 17.70
C ASP A 139 7.47 3.08 16.58
N GLY A 140 6.89 1.90 16.37
CA GLY A 140 6.07 1.56 15.20
C GLY A 140 5.45 0.17 15.31
N ALA A 141 4.52 -0.10 14.41
CA ALA A 141 3.91 -1.39 14.19
C ALA A 141 4.84 -2.40 13.51
N PHE A 142 5.88 -1.91 12.83
CA PHE A 142 6.91 -2.70 12.16
C PHE A 142 8.29 -2.29 12.68
N LEU A 143 9.15 -3.28 12.90
CA LEU A 143 10.55 -3.03 13.26
C LEU A 143 11.38 -3.05 11.97
N PHE A 144 11.96 -1.91 11.58
CA PHE A 144 12.87 -1.86 10.44
C PHE A 144 14.32 -2.10 10.87
N PRO A 145 15.21 -2.67 10.03
CA PRO A 145 16.61 -2.93 10.39
C PRO A 145 17.35 -1.70 10.92
N GLN A 146 17.09 -0.52 10.35
CA GLN A 146 17.69 0.74 10.76
C GLN A 146 17.36 1.10 12.22
N MET A 147 16.28 0.56 12.78
CA MET A 147 15.91 0.77 14.18
C MET A 147 16.82 0.01 15.14
N THR A 148 17.37 -1.14 14.72
CA THR A 148 18.18 -2.04 15.57
C THR A 148 19.67 -1.67 15.60
N LEU A 149 20.09 -0.78 14.71
CA LEU A 149 21.46 -0.25 14.68
C LEU A 149 21.79 0.52 15.97
N ASP A 150 23.01 0.31 16.47
CA ASP A 150 23.54 1.12 17.56
C ASP A 150 23.75 2.59 17.14
N GLN A 151 23.95 3.46 18.12
CA GLN A 151 24.07 4.88 17.85
C GLN A 151 25.31 5.22 17.01
N GLN A 152 26.40 4.47 17.15
CA GLN A 152 27.65 4.71 16.43
C GLN A 152 27.52 4.34 14.94
N ALA A 153 26.89 3.22 14.64
CA ALA A 153 26.53 2.78 13.30
C ALA A 153 25.56 3.76 12.63
N LYS A 154 24.54 4.25 13.37
CA LYS A 154 23.62 5.30 12.88
C LYS A 154 24.37 6.58 12.50
N ARG A 155 25.37 7.01 13.29
CA ARG A 155 26.21 8.17 12.94
C ARG A 155 27.01 7.90 11.67
N ALA A 156 27.66 6.74 11.60
CA ALA A 156 28.52 6.37 10.48
C ALA A 156 27.77 6.31 9.14
N MET A 157 26.48 5.91 9.17
CA MET A 157 25.62 5.85 7.99
C MET A 157 24.78 7.11 7.74
N GLY A 158 24.86 8.12 8.62
CA GLY A 158 24.05 9.34 8.50
C GLY A 158 22.55 9.12 8.75
N GLU A 159 22.20 8.06 9.50
CA GLU A 159 20.85 7.59 9.77
C GLU A 159 20.32 7.96 11.16
N GLU A 160 20.96 8.92 11.85
CA GLU A 160 20.53 9.35 13.20
C GLU A 160 19.07 9.83 13.27
N THR A 161 18.55 10.35 12.16
CA THR A 161 17.17 10.86 11.98
C THR A 161 16.37 10.03 10.98
N TRP A 162 16.74 8.75 10.81
CA TRP A 162 16.07 7.88 9.85
C TRP A 162 14.60 7.67 10.22
N SER A 163 13.75 7.64 9.18
CA SER A 163 12.34 7.28 9.24
C SER A 163 11.99 6.51 7.97
N PRO A 164 11.14 5.47 8.07
CA PRO A 164 10.68 4.74 6.89
C PRO A 164 9.87 5.68 5.99
N GLY A 165 10.18 5.64 4.70
CA GLY A 165 9.38 6.26 3.65
C GLY A 165 8.41 5.25 3.03
N PHE A 166 7.62 5.71 2.04
CA PHE A 166 6.65 4.84 1.35
C PHE A 166 7.28 3.59 0.72
N VAL A 167 8.51 3.69 0.21
CA VAL A 167 9.19 2.57 -0.45
C VAL A 167 9.51 1.44 0.53
N ASP A 168 9.82 1.73 1.79
CA ASP A 168 10.06 0.72 2.82
C ASP A 168 8.79 -0.11 3.08
N TYR A 169 7.63 0.55 3.14
CA TYR A 169 6.34 -0.12 3.27
C TYR A 169 5.91 -0.84 1.99
N LEU A 170 6.29 -0.33 0.81
CA LEU A 170 6.06 -1.01 -0.46
C LEU A 170 6.86 -2.31 -0.54
N PHE A 171 8.13 -2.28 -0.12
CA PHE A 171 8.97 -3.47 -0.02
C PHE A 171 8.36 -4.48 0.96
N LEU A 172 7.92 -4.02 2.15
CA LEU A 172 7.24 -4.89 3.12
C LEU A 172 5.96 -5.53 2.54
N ALA A 173 5.11 -4.73 1.88
CA ALA A 173 3.89 -5.22 1.26
C ALA A 173 4.17 -6.19 0.09
N PHE A 174 5.20 -5.93 -0.71
CA PHE A 174 5.64 -6.81 -1.79
C PHE A 174 6.04 -8.18 -1.23
N ASN A 175 6.95 -8.20 -0.25
CA ASN A 175 7.42 -9.44 0.38
C ASN A 175 6.30 -10.23 1.08
N THR A 176 5.33 -9.53 1.67
CA THR A 176 4.14 -10.16 2.26
C THR A 176 3.27 -10.82 1.19
N SER A 177 3.15 -10.20 0.02
CA SER A 177 2.31 -10.70 -1.09
C SER A 177 2.97 -11.83 -1.88
N THR A 178 4.30 -11.87 -1.92
CA THR A 178 5.06 -12.94 -2.57
C THR A 178 5.30 -14.14 -1.65
N ALA A 179 5.11 -13.98 -0.33
CA ALA A 179 5.55 -14.93 0.70
C ALA A 179 7.06 -15.21 0.71
N PHE A 180 7.85 -14.43 -0.05
CA PHE A 180 9.31 -14.41 0.01
C PHE A 180 9.70 -13.18 0.80
N SER A 181 9.91 -13.33 2.11
CA SER A 181 10.35 -12.23 2.97
C SER A 181 11.80 -12.44 3.39
N PRO A 182 12.65 -11.40 3.33
CA PRO A 182 14.02 -11.49 3.85
C PRO A 182 14.10 -11.54 5.39
N THR A 183 12.98 -11.68 6.11
CA THR A 183 12.90 -11.68 7.60
C THR A 183 13.38 -10.38 8.27
N ASP A 184 13.68 -9.35 7.50
CA ASP A 184 14.30 -8.10 7.97
C ASP A 184 13.36 -7.17 8.75
N SER A 185 12.04 -7.36 8.69
CA SER A 185 11.09 -6.47 9.37
C SER A 185 10.04 -7.19 10.21
N PRO A 186 10.33 -7.46 11.50
CA PRO A 186 9.37 -8.02 12.43
C PRO A 186 8.09 -7.19 12.58
N VAL A 187 6.96 -7.88 12.72
CA VAL A 187 5.63 -7.28 12.91
C VAL A 187 5.33 -7.20 14.40
N LEU A 188 5.34 -5.99 14.95
CA LEU A 188 5.25 -5.77 16.40
C LEU A 188 3.80 -5.71 16.88
N SER A 189 2.96 -4.91 16.21
CA SER A 189 1.59 -4.64 16.68
C SER A 189 0.59 -5.73 16.29
N ARG A 190 -0.45 -5.92 17.11
CA ARG A 190 -1.52 -6.92 16.85
C ARG A 190 -2.31 -6.61 15.58
N TRP A 191 -2.65 -5.34 15.34
CA TRP A 191 -3.41 -4.96 14.15
C TRP A 191 -2.60 -5.19 12.87
N ALA A 192 -1.28 -4.92 12.89
CA ALA A 192 -0.43 -5.12 11.72
C ALA A 192 -0.32 -6.60 11.35
N LYS A 193 -0.24 -7.49 12.35
CA LYS A 193 -0.30 -8.94 12.13
C LYS A 193 -1.59 -9.33 11.40
N MET A 194 -2.74 -8.82 11.85
CA MET A 194 -4.02 -9.10 11.19
C MET A 194 -4.06 -8.56 9.75
N MET A 195 -3.59 -7.33 9.52
CA MET A 195 -3.55 -6.77 8.17
C MET A 195 -2.65 -7.58 7.23
N MET A 196 -1.48 -8.01 7.70
CA MET A 196 -0.59 -8.85 6.91
C MET A 196 -1.19 -10.23 6.63
N MET A 197 -1.91 -10.83 7.58
CA MET A 197 -2.66 -12.07 7.34
C MET A 197 -3.72 -11.88 6.25
N VAL A 198 -4.47 -10.77 6.27
CA VAL A 198 -5.46 -10.45 5.22
C VAL A 198 -4.78 -10.23 3.87
N GLN A 199 -3.69 -9.47 3.83
CA GLN A 199 -2.92 -9.24 2.61
C GLN A 199 -2.39 -10.54 2.00
N ALA A 200 -1.83 -11.41 2.85
CA ALA A 200 -1.31 -12.71 2.44
C ALA A 200 -2.44 -13.61 1.93
N LEU A 201 -3.60 -13.63 2.58
CA LEU A 201 -4.77 -14.40 2.13
C LEU A 201 -5.28 -13.93 0.76
N ILE A 202 -5.38 -12.62 0.55
CA ILE A 202 -5.75 -12.03 -0.74
C ILE A 202 -4.73 -12.43 -1.83
N SER A 203 -3.44 -12.32 -1.52
CA SER A 203 -2.37 -12.68 -2.46
C SER A 203 -2.40 -14.17 -2.79
N PHE A 204 -2.54 -15.01 -1.78
CA PHE A 204 -2.64 -16.46 -1.92
C PHE A 204 -3.83 -16.84 -2.80
N ALA A 205 -5.02 -16.28 -2.54
CA ALA A 205 -6.18 -16.51 -3.38
C ALA A 205 -5.87 -16.14 -4.84
N THR A 206 -5.35 -14.94 -5.07
CA THR A 206 -5.03 -14.44 -6.42
C THR A 206 -4.01 -15.33 -7.15
N VAL A 207 -2.95 -15.76 -6.48
CA VAL A 207 -1.92 -16.65 -7.05
C VAL A 207 -2.48 -18.06 -7.29
N ALA A 208 -3.31 -18.59 -6.39
CA ALA A 208 -3.96 -19.88 -6.58
C ALA A 208 -4.86 -19.87 -7.82
N LEU A 209 -5.55 -18.76 -8.12
CA LEU A 209 -6.32 -18.61 -9.36
C LEU A 209 -5.44 -18.65 -10.60
N LEU A 210 -4.29 -17.97 -10.56
CA LEU A 210 -3.32 -18.00 -11.64
C LEU A 210 -2.80 -19.42 -11.90
N ALA A 211 -2.44 -20.13 -10.84
CA ALA A 211 -1.97 -21.51 -10.92
C ALA A 211 -3.06 -22.46 -11.46
N ALA A 212 -4.28 -22.40 -10.91
CA ALA A 212 -5.39 -23.24 -11.34
C ALA A 212 -5.71 -23.05 -12.82
N ARG A 213 -5.66 -21.81 -13.32
CA ARG A 213 -5.93 -21.54 -14.73
C ARG A 213 -4.78 -21.97 -15.63
N ALA A 214 -3.53 -21.80 -15.21
CA ALA A 214 -2.36 -22.28 -15.97
C ALA A 214 -2.42 -23.80 -16.16
N VAL A 215 -2.81 -24.56 -15.12
CA VAL A 215 -2.99 -26.01 -15.21
C VAL A 215 -4.15 -26.38 -16.13
N ASN A 216 -5.27 -25.66 -16.09
CA ASN A 216 -6.43 -25.95 -16.94
C ASN A 216 -6.28 -25.51 -18.41
N ILE A 217 -5.17 -24.86 -18.79
CA ILE A 217 -4.83 -24.51 -20.18
C ILE A 217 -3.88 -25.55 -20.81
N LEU A 218 -3.10 -26.26 -20.00
CA LEU A 218 -2.24 -27.38 -20.40
C LEU A 218 -3.04 -28.67 -20.53
#